data_AF-A0AAV9ZUG2-F1
#
_entry.id   AF-A0AAV9ZUG2-F1
#
_cell.length_a   1.000
_cell.length_b   1.000
_cell.length_c   1.000
_cell.angle_alpha   90.00
_cell.angle_beta   90.00
_cell.angle_gamma   90.00
#
_symmetry.space_group_name_H-M   'P 1'
#
loop_
_entity.id
_entity.type
_entity.pdbx_description
1 polymer ?
#
loop_
_entity_poly.entity_id
_entity_poly.type
_entity_poly.pdbx_seq_one_letter_code
_entity_poly.pdbx_strand_id
1 'polypeptide(L)'
;MAPPPITTALTNVLTVILDGSNWAKFVKNFKVFLLGLDALWVVDGGPGTEADNLSLDRMIIPHLYSHVHEDYQYLVEDQVSATAAFKSLKGHFEKSNMTNHIVGRAELNAVRHDPSKDISVYTRAMADAVKKLTAMGVTIDDTYHKDLLLINL
;
A
#
# COMPACT_ATOMS: atom_id res chain seq x y z
N MET A 1 -23.04 -25.46 12.44
CA MET A 1 -23.13 -24.71 11.17
C MET A 1 -21.91 -25.08 10.34
N ALA A 2 -22.11 -25.55 9.11
CA ALA A 2 -20.99 -25.78 8.20
C ALA A 2 -20.54 -24.44 7.61
N PRO A 3 -19.23 -24.22 7.38
CA PRO A 3 -18.76 -23.01 6.71
C PRO A 3 -19.38 -22.92 5.31
N PRO A 4 -19.77 -21.72 4.85
CA PRO A 4 -20.40 -21.57 3.54
C PRO A 4 -19.43 -22.02 2.43
N PRO A 5 -19.95 -22.66 1.36
CA PRO A 5 -19.13 -23.11 0.25
C PRO A 5 -18.51 -21.89 -0.44
N ILE A 6 -17.19 -21.92 -0.58
CA ILE A 6 -16.43 -20.93 -1.34
C ILE A 6 -16.94 -20.98 -2.78
N THR A 7 -17.74 -19.99 -3.17
CA THR A 7 -18.01 -19.77 -4.58
C THR A 7 -16.72 -19.26 -5.21
N THR A 8 -16.32 -19.89 -6.31
CA THR A 8 -15.15 -19.57 -7.16
C THR A 8 -15.01 -18.07 -7.52
N ALA A 9 -16.07 -17.28 -7.28
CA ALA A 9 -16.13 -15.83 -7.44
C ALA A 9 -15.27 -15.05 -6.42
N LEU A 10 -15.06 -15.53 -5.19
CA LEU A 10 -14.35 -14.77 -4.14
C LEU A 10 -12.82 -14.76 -4.33
N THR A 11 -12.25 -15.81 -4.92
CA THR A 11 -10.82 -15.94 -5.20
C THR A 11 -10.30 -14.95 -6.25
N ASN A 12 -11.19 -14.30 -7.03
CA ASN A 12 -10.81 -13.39 -8.11
C ASN A 12 -10.70 -11.92 -7.69
N VAL A 13 -10.90 -11.57 -6.42
CA VAL A 13 -10.93 -10.17 -5.97
C VAL A 13 -9.52 -9.61 -5.71
N LEU A 14 -8.58 -10.45 -5.24
CA LEU A 14 -7.18 -10.09 -5.07
C LEU A 14 -6.40 -10.39 -6.35
N THR A 15 -6.58 -9.61 -7.40
CA THR A 15 -5.75 -9.74 -8.62
C THR A 15 -4.39 -9.05 -8.51
N VAL A 16 -4.14 -8.37 -7.40
CA VAL A 16 -2.95 -7.52 -7.19
C VAL A 16 -2.01 -8.24 -6.25
N ILE A 17 -0.80 -8.56 -6.74
CA ILE A 17 0.31 -9.01 -5.91
C ILE A 17 0.88 -7.78 -5.21
N LEU A 18 0.95 -7.81 -3.87
CA LEU A 18 1.54 -6.74 -3.08
C LEU A 18 3.04 -6.62 -3.37
N ASP A 19 3.44 -5.42 -3.76
CA ASP A 19 4.84 -5.00 -3.94
C ASP A 19 5.12 -3.69 -3.16
N GLY A 20 6.36 -3.22 -3.23
CA GLY A 20 6.82 -1.99 -2.57
C GLY A 20 6.09 -0.70 -2.99
N SER A 21 5.32 -0.71 -4.07
CA SER A 21 4.70 0.48 -4.68
C SER A 21 3.17 0.52 -4.59
N ASN A 22 2.52 -0.62 -4.34
CA ASN A 22 1.08 -0.76 -4.55
C ASN A 22 0.24 -1.00 -3.28
N TRP A 23 0.82 -0.76 -2.09
CA TRP A 23 0.19 -0.96 -0.78
C TRP A 23 -1.26 -0.45 -0.70
N ALA A 24 -1.52 0.80 -1.09
CA ALA A 24 -2.87 1.39 -1.01
C ALA A 24 -3.90 0.66 -1.87
N LYS A 25 -3.49 0.21 -3.06
CA LYS A 25 -4.35 -0.56 -3.98
C LYS A 25 -4.59 -1.97 -3.44
N PHE A 26 -3.55 -2.61 -2.91
CA PHE A 26 -3.64 -3.91 -2.27
C PHE A 26 -4.63 -3.89 -1.09
N VAL A 27 -4.49 -2.93 -0.16
CA VAL A 27 -5.40 -2.80 1.00
C VAL A 27 -6.85 -2.63 0.57
N LYS A 28 -7.13 -1.82 -0.46
CA LYS A 28 -8.49 -1.64 -0.97
C LYS A 28 -9.09 -2.94 -1.48
N ASN A 29 -8.33 -3.72 -2.27
CA ASN A 29 -8.79 -5.01 -2.78
C ASN A 29 -8.94 -6.04 -1.67
N PHE A 30 -8.02 -6.06 -0.71
CA PHE A 30 -8.07 -6.95 0.44
C PHE A 30 -9.31 -6.68 1.31
N LYS A 31 -9.70 -5.41 1.52
CA LYS A 31 -10.95 -5.06 2.21
C LYS A 31 -12.19 -5.61 1.50
N VAL A 32 -12.24 -5.56 0.17
CA VAL A 32 -13.37 -6.11 -0.60
C VAL A 32 -13.43 -7.64 -0.48
N PHE A 33 -12.28 -8.31 -0.51
CA PHE A 33 -12.20 -9.75 -0.27
C PHE A 33 -12.73 -10.12 1.13
N LEU A 34 -12.29 -9.42 2.17
CA LEU A 34 -12.73 -9.65 3.55
C LEU A 34 -14.22 -9.36 3.74
N LEU A 35 -14.77 -8.35 3.06
CA LEU A 35 -16.21 -8.06 3.09
C LEU A 35 -17.02 -9.26 2.60
N GLY A 36 -16.53 -9.98 1.58
CA GLY A 36 -17.15 -11.21 1.08
C GLY A 36 -17.10 -12.40 2.04
N LEU A 37 -16.20 -12.35 3.04
CA LEU A 37 -16.04 -13.37 4.08
C LEU A 37 -16.63 -12.95 5.43
N ASP A 38 -17.27 -11.79 5.51
CA ASP A 38 -17.68 -11.15 6.77
C ASP A 38 -16.52 -11.01 7.79
N ALA A 39 -15.31 -10.77 7.27
CA ALA A 39 -14.05 -10.81 8.00
C ALA A 39 -13.36 -9.43 8.10
N LEU A 40 -14.11 -8.34 7.99
CA LEU A 40 -13.56 -6.97 7.97
C LEU A 40 -12.77 -6.63 9.26
N TRP A 41 -13.06 -7.34 10.36
CA TRP A 41 -12.36 -7.25 11.64
C TRP A 41 -10.85 -7.50 11.54
N VAL A 42 -10.39 -8.22 10.51
CA VAL A 42 -8.95 -8.43 10.22
C VAL A 42 -8.21 -7.12 9.96
N VAL A 43 -8.88 -6.13 9.36
CA VAL A 43 -8.28 -4.84 9.00
C VAL A 43 -8.69 -3.72 9.96
N ASP A 44 -9.98 -3.64 10.30
CA ASP A 44 -10.52 -2.51 11.08
C ASP A 44 -10.42 -2.73 12.59
N GLY A 45 -10.07 -3.96 13.02
CA GLY A 45 -9.94 -4.35 14.42
C GLY A 45 -11.29 -4.67 15.06
N GLY A 46 -11.29 -5.68 15.92
CA GLY A 46 -12.48 -6.16 16.61
C GLY A 46 -12.45 -7.68 16.78
N PRO A 47 -13.16 -8.23 17.76
CA PRO A 47 -13.23 -9.68 17.93
C PRO A 47 -14.25 -10.27 16.94
N GLY A 48 -13.80 -11.07 15.98
CA GLY A 48 -14.66 -12.13 15.44
C GLY A 48 -14.87 -13.21 16.51
N THR A 49 -15.84 -14.11 16.32
CA THR A 49 -16.02 -15.22 17.28
C THR A 49 -14.82 -16.18 17.22
N GLU A 50 -14.43 -16.77 18.35
CA GLU A 50 -13.19 -17.56 18.45
C GLU A 50 -13.14 -18.75 17.47
N ALA A 51 -14.30 -19.36 17.18
CA ALA A 51 -14.44 -20.46 16.23
C ALA A 51 -14.39 -19.98 14.76
N ASP A 52 -15.02 -18.84 14.46
CA ASP A 52 -14.99 -18.25 13.12
C ASP A 52 -13.57 -17.75 12.78
N ASN A 53 -12.87 -17.16 13.76
CA ASN A 53 -11.50 -16.66 13.61
C ASN A 53 -10.54 -17.76 13.13
N LEU A 54 -10.56 -18.94 13.75
CA LEU A 54 -9.63 -20.01 13.38
C LEU A 54 -9.87 -20.54 11.95
N SER A 55 -11.15 -20.67 11.55
CA SER A 55 -11.50 -21.15 10.22
C SER A 55 -11.18 -20.12 9.13
N LEU A 56 -11.46 -18.85 9.39
CA LEU A 56 -11.18 -17.74 8.49
C LEU A 56 -9.67 -17.46 8.43
N ASP A 57 -8.93 -17.54 9.54
CA ASP A 57 -7.47 -17.39 9.56
C ASP A 57 -6.79 -18.43 8.66
N ARG A 58 -7.23 -19.69 8.73
CA ARG A 58 -6.75 -20.77 7.85
C ARG A 58 -7.06 -20.53 6.37
N MET A 59 -8.06 -19.71 6.05
CA MET A 59 -8.39 -19.33 4.68
C MET A 59 -7.64 -18.08 4.22
N ILE A 60 -7.57 -17.06 5.08
CA ILE A 60 -7.07 -15.74 4.74
C ILE A 60 -5.53 -15.73 4.70
N ILE A 61 -4.84 -16.40 5.63
CA ILE A 61 -3.37 -16.38 5.69
C ILE A 61 -2.74 -16.95 4.41
N PRO A 62 -3.11 -18.15 3.90
CA PRO A 62 -2.55 -18.65 2.65
C PRO A 62 -2.89 -17.77 1.45
N HIS A 63 -4.10 -17.17 1.44
CA HIS A 63 -4.50 -16.27 0.39
C HIS A 63 -3.73 -14.94 0.43
N LEU A 64 -3.39 -14.44 1.62
CA LEU A 64 -2.51 -13.29 1.81
C LEU A 64 -1.11 -13.63 1.30
N TYR A 65 -0.57 -14.78 1.70
CA TYR A 65 0.75 -15.26 1.27
C TYR A 65 0.87 -15.33 -0.26
N SER A 66 -0.13 -15.89 -0.95
CA SER A 66 -0.11 -16.02 -2.42
C SER A 66 -0.22 -14.69 -3.17
N HIS A 67 -0.66 -13.62 -2.50
CA HIS A 67 -0.82 -12.28 -3.08
C HIS A 67 0.20 -11.28 -2.53
N VAL A 68 1.32 -11.78 -2.00
CA VAL A 68 2.46 -10.99 -1.58
C VAL A 68 3.68 -11.46 -2.37
N HIS A 69 4.45 -10.50 -2.91
CA HIS A 69 5.70 -10.79 -3.62
C HIS A 69 6.68 -11.56 -2.71
N GLU A 70 7.49 -12.46 -3.27
CA GLU A 70 8.37 -13.37 -2.52
C GLU A 70 9.24 -12.65 -1.49
N ASP A 71 9.79 -11.48 -1.87
CA ASP A 71 10.61 -10.63 -1.01
C ASP A 71 9.93 -10.18 0.31
N TYR A 72 8.60 -10.22 0.37
CA TYR A 72 7.82 -9.75 1.51
C TYR A 72 7.00 -10.87 2.18
N GLN A 73 7.07 -12.10 1.67
CA GLN A 73 6.31 -13.23 2.22
C GLN A 73 6.68 -13.54 3.67
N TYR A 74 7.92 -13.28 4.07
CA TYR A 74 8.39 -13.40 5.46
C TYR A 74 7.56 -12.57 6.47
N LEU A 75 6.85 -11.53 6.01
CA LEU A 75 5.97 -10.71 6.86
C LEU A 75 4.67 -11.42 7.21
N VAL A 76 4.29 -12.43 6.42
CA VAL A 76 3.08 -13.25 6.56
C VAL A 76 3.41 -14.64 7.12
N GLU A 77 4.61 -15.13 6.85
CA GLU A 77 5.11 -16.40 7.38
C GLU A 77 5.05 -16.43 8.92
N ASP A 78 4.72 -17.59 9.46
CA ASP A 78 4.62 -17.89 10.90
C ASP A 78 3.65 -17.02 11.71
N GLN A 79 2.76 -16.27 11.04
CA GLN A 79 1.74 -15.47 11.72
C GLN A 79 0.59 -16.34 12.21
N VAL A 80 0.21 -16.14 13.47
CA VAL A 80 -0.80 -16.96 14.18
C VAL A 80 -2.23 -16.61 13.76
N SER A 81 -2.45 -15.40 13.23
CA SER A 81 -3.76 -14.95 12.75
C SER A 81 -3.65 -14.02 11.53
N ALA A 82 -4.73 -13.93 10.76
CA ALA A 82 -4.82 -13.03 9.62
C ALA A 82 -4.66 -11.56 10.03
N THR A 83 -5.16 -11.19 11.21
CA THR A 83 -4.96 -9.85 11.80
C THR A 83 -3.49 -9.58 12.08
N ALA A 84 -2.77 -10.57 12.63
CA ALA A 84 -1.33 -10.42 12.89
C ALA A 84 -0.53 -10.29 11.58
N ALA A 85 -0.85 -11.11 10.57
CA ALA A 85 -0.25 -11.02 9.25
C ALA A 85 -0.51 -9.68 8.57
N PHE A 86 -1.76 -9.22 8.56
CA PHE A 86 -2.10 -7.91 7.99
C PHE A 86 -1.43 -6.77 8.75
N LYS A 87 -1.35 -6.84 10.09
CA LYS A 87 -0.67 -5.84 10.92
C LYS A 87 0.84 -5.79 10.62
N SER A 88 1.47 -6.95 10.40
CA SER A 88 2.88 -7.05 10.01
C SER A 88 3.14 -6.36 8.67
N LEU A 89 2.33 -6.69 7.65
CA LEU A 89 2.38 -6.02 6.34
C LEU A 89 2.15 -4.51 6.48
N LYS A 90 1.10 -4.10 7.21
CA LYS A 90 0.79 -2.70 7.46
C LYS A 90 1.96 -1.96 8.09
N GLY A 91 2.56 -2.54 9.12
CA GLY A 91 3.73 -1.96 9.79
C GLY A 91 4.92 -1.78 8.86
N HIS A 92 5.21 -2.75 7.99
CA HIS A 92 6.29 -2.66 7.03
C HIS A 92 6.01 -1.60 5.95
N PHE A 93 4.88 -1.73 5.25
CA PHE A 93 4.60 -0.90 4.08
C PHE A 93 4.17 0.53 4.42
N GLU A 94 3.49 0.78 5.55
CA GLU A 94 3.21 2.16 5.97
C GLU A 94 4.48 2.88 6.43
N LYS A 95 5.41 2.18 7.10
CA LYS A 95 6.71 2.75 7.50
C LYS A 95 7.62 3.01 6.30
N SER A 96 7.72 2.05 5.39
CA SER A 96 8.48 2.20 4.15
C SER A 96 7.88 3.29 3.25
N ASN A 97 6.56 3.36 3.13
CA ASN A 97 5.91 4.43 2.38
C ASN A 97 6.12 5.79 3.03
N MET A 98 6.06 5.91 4.37
CA MET A 98 6.36 7.16 5.06
C MET A 98 7.82 7.60 4.84
N THR A 99 8.76 6.66 4.89
CA THR A 99 10.19 6.95 4.64
C THR A 99 10.41 7.40 3.20
N ASN A 100 9.83 6.68 2.23
CA ASN A 100 9.88 7.03 0.81
C ASN A 100 9.20 8.38 0.53
N HIS A 101 8.12 8.69 1.25
CA HIS A 101 7.43 9.96 1.17
C HIS A 101 8.29 11.12 1.69
N ILE A 102 8.97 10.94 2.83
CA ILE A 102 9.90 11.94 3.39
C ILE A 102 11.07 12.17 2.43
N VAL A 103 11.70 11.09 1.94
CA VAL A 103 12.84 11.17 1.02
C VAL A 103 12.43 11.81 -0.30
N GLY A 104 11.32 11.38 -0.91
CA GLY A 104 10.84 11.96 -2.16
C GLY A 104 10.45 13.44 -2.00
N ARG A 105 9.84 13.84 -0.87
CA ARG A 105 9.59 15.26 -0.59
C ARG A 105 10.88 16.05 -0.40
N ALA A 106 11.88 15.48 0.25
CA ALA A 106 13.19 16.12 0.39
C ALA A 106 13.86 16.29 -0.97
N GLU A 107 13.81 15.29 -1.85
CA GLU A 107 14.30 15.37 -3.24
C GLU A 107 13.56 16.46 -4.03
N LEU A 108 12.22 16.50 -3.98
CA LEU A 108 11.42 17.53 -4.63
C LEU A 108 11.77 18.94 -4.11
N ASN A 109 11.87 19.09 -2.79
CA ASN A 109 12.22 20.35 -2.14
C ASN A 109 13.68 20.77 -2.37
N ALA A 110 14.54 19.88 -2.86
CA ALA A 110 15.93 20.17 -3.19
C ALA A 110 16.11 20.59 -4.66
N VAL A 111 15.11 20.41 -5.53
CA VAL A 111 15.18 20.87 -6.91
C VAL A 111 15.24 22.41 -6.92
N ARG A 112 16.30 22.96 -7.50
CA ARG A 112 16.56 24.40 -7.64
C ARG A 112 16.81 24.73 -9.10
N HIS A 113 16.34 25.90 -9.53
CA HIS A 113 16.70 26.41 -10.83
C HIS A 113 18.19 26.80 -10.87
N ASP A 114 18.86 26.45 -11.96
CA ASP A 114 20.20 26.91 -12.28
C ASP A 114 20.05 28.03 -13.32
N PRO A 115 20.34 29.31 -12.97
CA PRO A 115 20.16 30.44 -13.89
C PRO A 115 21.03 30.35 -15.15
N SER A 116 22.04 29.49 -15.16
CA SER A 116 22.91 29.25 -16.32
C SER A 116 22.28 28.30 -17.34
N LYS A 117 21.13 27.69 -17.02
CA LYS A 117 20.42 26.72 -17.85
C LYS A 117 19.03 27.22 -18.20
N ASP A 118 18.48 26.67 -19.28
CA ASP A 118 17.10 26.95 -19.68
C ASP A 118 16.12 26.49 -18.59
N ILE A 119 15.09 27.30 -18.32
CA ILE A 119 14.05 27.03 -17.32
C ILE A 119 13.31 25.71 -17.56
N SER A 120 13.26 25.24 -18.81
CA SER A 120 12.70 23.93 -19.18
C SER A 120 13.42 22.75 -18.53
N VAL A 121 14.71 22.89 -18.21
CA VAL A 121 15.47 21.86 -17.49
C VAL A 121 14.96 21.74 -16.05
N TYR A 122 14.68 22.87 -15.41
CA TYR A 122 14.15 22.92 -14.05
C TYR A 122 12.71 22.40 -13.97
N THR A 123 11.82 22.85 -14.87
CA THR A 123 10.43 22.39 -14.88
C THR A 123 10.31 20.90 -15.18
N ARG A 124 11.19 20.33 -16.03
CA ARG A 124 11.25 18.89 -16.27
C ARG A 124 11.70 18.12 -15.03
N ALA A 125 12.76 18.57 -14.35
CA ALA A 125 13.23 17.92 -13.12
C ALA A 125 12.17 17.93 -12.02
N MET A 126 11.42 19.03 -11.88
CA MET A 126 10.27 19.13 -10.98
C MET A 126 9.15 18.14 -11.36
N ALA A 127 8.79 18.05 -12.64
CA ALA A 127 7.78 17.11 -13.12
C ALA A 127 8.17 15.65 -12.90
N ASP A 128 9.45 15.30 -13.11
CA ASP A 128 9.98 13.96 -12.89
C ASP A 128 9.95 13.59 -11.40
N ALA A 129 10.32 14.52 -10.51
CA ALA A 129 10.24 14.32 -9.05
C ALA A 129 8.80 14.13 -8.57
N VAL A 130 7.85 14.92 -9.08
CA VAL A 130 6.41 14.73 -8.80
C VAL A 130 5.92 13.39 -9.32
N LYS A 131 6.31 13.00 -10.54
CA LYS A 131 5.94 11.70 -11.11
C LYS A 131 6.46 10.53 -10.27
N LYS A 132 7.69 10.62 -9.77
CA LYS A 132 8.29 9.63 -8.86
C LYS A 132 7.49 9.52 -7.55
N LEU A 133 7.10 10.65 -6.96
CA LEU A 133 6.25 10.68 -5.77
C LEU A 133 4.85 10.08 -6.00
N THR A 134 4.20 10.44 -7.11
CA THR A 134 2.91 9.88 -7.51
C THR A 134 2.98 8.36 -7.72
N ALA A 135 4.07 7.85 -8.29
CA ALA A 135 4.28 6.41 -8.45
C ALA A 135 4.42 5.67 -7.11
N MET A 136 4.85 6.36 -6.06
CA MET A 136 4.90 5.84 -4.68
C MET A 136 3.56 6.05 -3.93
N GLY A 137 2.52 6.52 -4.61
CA GLY A 137 1.21 6.78 -4.01
C GLY A 137 1.13 8.08 -3.21
N VAL A 138 2.11 8.97 -3.35
CA VAL A 138 2.09 10.30 -2.74
C VAL A 138 1.43 11.29 -3.70
N THR A 139 0.27 11.82 -3.32
CA THR A 139 -0.36 12.93 -4.04
C THR A 139 0.30 14.24 -3.62
N ILE A 140 0.85 14.98 -4.58
CA ILE A 140 1.33 16.35 -4.39
C ILE A 140 0.18 17.30 -4.74
N ASP A 141 -0.10 18.23 -3.83
CA ASP A 141 -1.09 19.28 -4.05
C ASP A 141 -0.63 20.26 -5.14
N ASP A 142 -1.53 20.64 -6.04
CA ASP A 142 -1.22 21.48 -7.20
C ASP A 142 -0.81 22.91 -6.79
N THR A 143 -1.40 23.45 -5.70
CA THR A 143 -0.98 24.74 -5.13
C THR A 143 0.43 24.64 -4.57
N TYR A 144 0.71 23.62 -3.76
CA TYR A 144 2.05 23.38 -3.23
C TYR A 144 3.12 23.18 -4.33
N HIS A 145 2.78 22.49 -5.42
CA HIS A 145 3.67 22.32 -6.56
C HIS A 145 4.00 23.65 -7.24
N LYS A 146 3.00 24.51 -7.46
CA LYS A 146 3.17 25.85 -8.04
C LYS A 146 3.98 26.76 -7.12
N ASP A 147 3.74 26.71 -5.81
CA ASP A 147 4.51 27.46 -4.83
C ASP A 147 5.99 27.04 -4.85
N LEU A 148 6.28 25.73 -4.93
CA LEU A 148 7.65 25.25 -5.06
C LEU A 148 8.33 25.67 -6.36
N LEU A 149 7.58 25.73 -7.46
CA LEU A 149 8.09 26.25 -8.73
C LEU A 149 8.50 27.72 -8.59
N LEU A 150 7.74 28.53 -7.85
CA LEU A 150 8.00 29.96 -7.67
C LEU A 150 9.09 30.25 -6.64
N ILE A 151 9.14 29.49 -5.54
CA ILE A 151 10.11 29.69 -4.43
C ILE A 151 11.53 29.34 -4.87
N ASN A 152 11.68 28.36 -5.77
CA ASN A 152 12.98 27.79 -6.15
C ASN A 152 13.43 28.21 -7.55
N LEU A 153 12.80 29.25 -8.10
CA LEU A 153 13.06 29.86 -9.40
C LEU A 153 14.31 30.76 -9.36
#